data_AF-A0A1D2RWB5-F1
#
_entry.id   AF-A0A1D2RWB5-F1
#
_cell.length_a   1.000
_cell.length_b   1.000
_cell.length_c   1.000
_cell.angle_alpha   90.00
_cell.angle_beta   90.00
_cell.angle_gamma   90.00
#
_symmetry.space_group_name_H-M   'P 1'
#
loop_
_entity.id
_entity.type
_entity.pdbx_description
1 polymer ?
#
loop_
_entity_poly.entity_id
_entity_poly.type
_entity_poly.pdbx_seq_one_letter_code
_entity_poly.pdbx_strand_id
1 'polypeptide(L)'
;MRRICEVADVNPQVLYNRISRLAAQLRALSAHYEATGAPGPRWNRLHLSTDRQTHTLNWGTALERQPITLQAIATAEVLSGYVVAQHLNYDPDANPRATELLAYAAGDPERRPAFRKYARLWLPYESASDGESTQTKSASELRVPGVGGIVHENYTMAAHLQALKPWVAQASYVQFSLDLDPLLDRLCLLTFSERVREGTLDAYLVRINKDMTVSQRKQALAEAEAELGHLRSRWPQLADSDVIRAILAERFDEARVQGTPPGRVWIRHPFPTMSEPQRSVQPLTDDSRRPDAQLVAGMARATLRAMDRYFMQVRRKINVLERPIHSASSSGRAWHGYNAYSPRVVAETLDIFRVVYNFHLRGKDGKTPAQRLGLADRPFSLADLCESSPVAYSLPPGRK
;
A
#
# COMPACT_ATOMS: atom_id res chain seq x y z
N MET A 1 11.92 8.59 -18.22
CA MET A 1 13.13 7.80 -18.56
C MET A 1 13.85 8.32 -19.80
N ARG A 2 13.24 8.41 -20.98
CA ARG A 2 13.91 8.90 -22.21
C ARG A 2 14.59 10.26 -22.03
N ARG A 3 13.90 11.23 -21.41
CA ARG A 3 14.48 12.54 -21.09
C ARG A 3 15.71 12.47 -20.16
N ILE A 4 15.74 11.50 -19.23
CA ILE A 4 16.90 11.30 -18.35
C ILE A 4 18.09 10.80 -19.18
N CYS A 5 17.87 9.82 -20.07
CA CYS A 5 18.89 9.36 -21.02
C CYS A 5 19.44 10.48 -21.89
N GLU A 6 18.56 11.33 -22.44
CA GLU A 6 18.95 12.48 -23.27
C GLU A 6 19.81 13.50 -22.50
N VAL A 7 19.34 13.92 -21.31
CA VAL A 7 20.02 14.96 -20.53
C VAL A 7 21.35 14.45 -19.95
N ALA A 8 21.40 13.19 -19.53
CA ALA A 8 22.60 12.60 -18.95
C ALA A 8 23.54 11.96 -19.99
N ASP A 9 23.19 12.02 -21.28
CA ASP A 9 23.90 11.36 -22.40
C ASP A 9 24.27 9.89 -22.11
N VAL A 10 23.26 9.11 -21.70
CA VAL A 10 23.43 7.67 -21.42
C VAL A 10 22.41 6.82 -22.14
N ASN A 11 22.84 5.64 -22.59
CA ASN A 11 21.91 4.67 -23.13
C ASN A 11 20.95 4.13 -22.04
N PRO A 12 19.77 3.59 -22.42
CA PRO A 12 18.78 3.08 -21.46
C PRO A 12 19.31 1.95 -20.55
N GLN A 13 20.18 1.08 -21.04
CA GLN A 13 20.72 -0.03 -20.25
C GLN A 13 21.58 0.48 -19.09
N VAL A 14 22.41 1.50 -19.33
CA VAL A 14 23.20 2.18 -18.29
C VAL A 14 22.28 2.82 -17.26
N LEU A 15 21.21 3.50 -17.69
CA LEU A 15 20.23 4.09 -16.79
C LEU A 15 19.55 3.02 -15.91
N TYR A 16 19.09 1.91 -16.49
CA TYR A 16 18.47 0.82 -15.73
C TYR A 16 19.44 0.18 -14.74
N ASN A 17 20.69 -0.07 -15.14
CA ASN A 17 21.72 -0.57 -14.23
C ASN A 17 21.98 0.40 -13.06
N ARG A 18 21.98 1.71 -13.31
CA ARG A 18 22.11 2.74 -12.26
C ARG A 18 20.90 2.76 -11.32
N ILE A 19 19.68 2.62 -11.86
CA ILE A 19 18.45 2.49 -11.07
C ILE A 19 18.53 1.27 -10.16
N SER A 20 18.90 0.10 -10.68
CA SER A 20 19.01 -1.11 -9.86
C SER A 20 20.04 -0.98 -8.74
N ARG A 21 21.20 -0.37 -9.02
CA ARG A 21 22.23 -0.09 -8.01
C ARG A 21 21.71 0.87 -6.93
N LEU A 22 21.09 1.98 -7.33
CA LEU A 22 20.56 2.97 -6.40
C LEU A 22 19.42 2.38 -5.55
N ALA A 23 18.52 1.59 -6.14
CA ALA A 23 17.45 0.91 -5.41
C ALA A 23 18.02 -0.05 -4.35
N ALA A 24 19.05 -0.83 -4.68
CA ALA A 24 19.72 -1.70 -3.71
C ALA A 24 20.37 -0.90 -2.58
N GLN A 25 21.11 0.16 -2.89
CA GLN A 25 21.75 1.04 -1.91
C GLN A 25 20.72 1.68 -0.97
N LEU A 26 19.62 2.21 -1.51
CA LEU A 26 18.58 2.87 -0.73
C LEU A 26 17.78 1.88 0.13
N ARG A 27 17.51 0.66 -0.36
CA ARG A 27 16.93 -0.40 0.49
C ARG A 27 17.83 -0.72 1.68
N ALA A 28 19.14 -0.82 1.48
CA ALA A 28 20.09 -1.05 2.56
C ALA A 28 20.15 0.12 3.55
N LEU A 29 20.10 1.37 3.06
CA LEU A 29 20.00 2.56 3.91
C LEU A 29 18.73 2.52 4.77
N SER A 30 17.56 2.28 4.16
CA SER A 30 16.29 2.16 4.89
C SER A 30 16.39 1.08 5.97
N ALA A 31 16.86 -0.12 5.61
CA ALA A 31 16.99 -1.23 6.54
C ALA A 31 17.92 -0.92 7.72
N HIS A 32 19.01 -0.18 7.50
CA HIS A 32 19.91 0.24 8.57
C HIS A 32 19.18 1.08 9.64
N TYR A 33 18.45 2.13 9.23
CA TYR A 33 17.73 3.00 10.16
C TYR A 33 16.53 2.31 10.83
N GLU A 34 15.91 1.36 10.13
CA GLU A 34 14.78 0.56 10.64
C GLU A 34 15.24 -0.51 11.64
N ALA A 35 16.45 -1.04 11.50
CA ALA A 35 17.03 -2.06 12.38
C ALA A 35 17.76 -1.48 13.60
N THR A 36 18.24 -0.23 13.54
CA THR A 36 18.89 0.42 14.69
C THR A 36 17.88 0.70 15.81
N GLY A 37 17.97 -0.06 16.91
CA GLY A 37 17.17 0.09 18.13
C GLY A 37 17.66 -0.79 19.28
N ALA A 38 17.45 -0.36 20.52
CA ALA A 38 17.76 -1.12 21.73
C ALA A 38 16.78 -2.29 21.94
N PRO A 39 17.12 -3.33 22.72
CA PRO A 39 16.18 -4.40 23.06
C PRO A 39 14.96 -3.86 23.81
N GLY A 40 13.75 -4.12 23.29
CA GLY A 40 12.46 -3.67 23.84
C GLY A 40 11.55 -3.01 22.80
N PRO A 41 10.28 -2.71 23.14
CA PRO A 41 9.39 -1.98 22.22
C PRO A 41 9.89 -0.54 22.05
N ARG A 42 10.25 -0.19 20.82
CA ARG A 42 10.65 1.16 20.42
C ARG A 42 9.49 2.16 20.49
N TRP A 43 8.26 1.71 20.23
CA TRP A 43 7.08 2.56 20.23
C TRP A 43 6.03 2.06 21.20
N ASN A 44 5.44 2.98 21.99
CA ASN A 44 4.29 2.63 22.82
C ASN A 44 3.06 2.27 21.97
N ARG A 45 2.85 3.02 20.87
CA ARG A 45 1.76 2.81 19.92
C ARG A 45 2.25 3.01 18.49
N LEU A 46 1.81 2.13 17.61
CA LEU A 46 2.05 2.24 16.17
C LEU A 46 0.71 2.19 15.42
N HIS A 47 0.39 3.25 14.68
CA HIS A 47 -0.83 3.32 13.88
C HIS A 47 -0.47 3.12 12.42
N LEU A 48 -0.85 1.99 11.85
CA LEU A 48 -0.53 1.61 10.49
C LEU A 48 -1.77 1.75 9.62
N SER A 49 -1.60 2.25 8.41
CA SER A 49 -2.61 2.25 7.36
C SER A 49 -2.09 1.48 6.16
N THR A 50 -2.86 0.51 5.68
CA THR A 50 -2.51 -0.37 4.57
C THR A 50 -3.53 -0.22 3.46
N ASP A 51 -3.04 0.07 2.26
CA ASP A 51 -3.86 0.30 1.08
C ASP A 51 -3.12 -0.22 -0.17
N ARG A 52 -3.84 -0.31 -1.28
CA ARG A 52 -3.33 -0.81 -2.56
C ARG A 52 -3.46 0.21 -3.67
N GLN A 53 -2.61 0.05 -4.67
CA GLN A 53 -2.60 0.88 -5.86
C GLN A 53 -2.35 0.03 -7.10
N THR A 54 -3.30 0.13 -8.04
CA THR A 54 -3.17 -0.43 -9.38
C THR A 54 -2.25 0.43 -10.25
N HIS A 55 -1.33 -0.23 -10.97
CA HIS A 55 -0.47 0.34 -11.99
C HIS A 55 -0.68 -0.38 -13.33
N THR A 56 -0.94 0.37 -14.39
CA THR A 56 -1.05 -0.19 -15.75
C THR A 56 0.23 0.10 -16.52
N LEU A 57 0.85 -0.94 -17.07
CA LEU A 57 2.12 -0.86 -17.79
C LEU A 57 1.97 -1.51 -19.18
N ASN A 58 2.79 -1.10 -20.14
CA ASN A 58 2.92 -1.82 -21.42
C ASN A 58 4.15 -2.71 -21.34
N TRP A 59 3.96 -3.99 -21.01
CA TRP A 59 5.05 -4.95 -20.85
C TRP A 59 5.13 -5.92 -22.03
N GLY A 60 6.35 -6.33 -22.38
CA GLY A 60 6.61 -7.20 -23.51
C GLY A 60 7.88 -6.80 -24.27
N THR A 61 8.04 -7.32 -25.48
CA THR A 61 9.19 -7.00 -26.33
C THR A 61 8.93 -5.72 -27.14
N ALA A 62 9.93 -5.23 -27.87
CA ALA A 62 9.73 -4.10 -28.79
C ALA A 62 8.69 -4.40 -29.89
N LEU A 63 8.56 -5.67 -30.28
CA LEU A 63 7.65 -6.16 -31.32
C LEU A 63 6.26 -6.52 -30.77
N GLU A 64 6.18 -6.96 -29.51
CA GLU A 64 4.93 -7.43 -28.88
C GLU A 64 4.77 -6.77 -27.50
N ARG A 65 4.08 -5.62 -27.44
CA ARG A 65 3.74 -4.92 -26.18
C ARG A 65 2.29 -5.19 -25.82
N GLN A 66 2.02 -5.58 -24.59
CA GLN A 66 0.66 -5.74 -24.06
C GLN A 66 0.45 -4.93 -22.79
N PRO A 67 -0.74 -4.33 -22.61
CA PRO A 67 -1.10 -3.69 -21.36
C PRO A 67 -1.26 -4.77 -20.28
N ILE A 68 -0.50 -4.64 -19.19
CA ILE A 68 -0.63 -5.45 -18.00
C ILE A 68 -1.03 -4.58 -16.82
N THR A 69 -1.72 -5.19 -15.86
CA THR A 69 -2.07 -4.55 -14.60
C THR A 69 -1.25 -5.18 -13.48
N LEU A 70 -0.48 -4.36 -12.77
CA LEU A 70 0.23 -4.74 -11.56
C LEU A 70 -0.42 -4.07 -10.35
N GLN A 71 -0.40 -4.79 -9.23
CA GLN A 71 -0.91 -4.34 -7.95
C GLN A 71 0.26 -4.06 -7.02
N ALA A 72 0.28 -2.86 -6.44
CA ALA A 72 1.17 -2.53 -5.35
C ALA A 72 0.38 -2.45 -4.05
N ILE A 73 0.88 -3.10 -2.99
CA ILE A 73 0.40 -2.93 -1.62
C ILE A 73 1.43 -2.13 -0.83
N ALA A 74 0.98 -1.20 -0.01
CA ALA A 74 1.87 -0.42 0.84
C ALA A 74 1.24 -0.13 2.21
N THR A 75 2.11 0.04 3.20
CA THR A 75 1.73 0.38 4.58
C THR A 75 2.52 1.58 5.06
N ALA A 76 1.83 2.53 5.68
CA ALA A 76 2.43 3.72 6.28
C ALA A 76 1.99 3.91 7.73
N GLU A 77 2.90 4.42 8.56
CA GLU A 77 2.58 4.93 9.88
C GLU A 77 1.82 6.25 9.76
N VAL A 78 0.66 6.33 10.40
CA VAL A 78 -0.37 7.35 10.16
C VAL A 78 0.08 8.75 10.58
N LEU A 79 0.76 8.88 11.73
CA LEU A 79 1.08 10.18 12.32
C LEU A 79 2.29 10.83 11.65
N SER A 80 3.38 10.09 11.52
CA SER A 80 4.62 10.51 10.85
C SER A 80 4.46 10.59 9.34
N GLY A 81 3.58 9.74 8.79
CA GLY A 81 3.45 9.49 7.37
C GLY A 81 4.54 8.57 6.82
N TYR A 82 5.37 7.93 7.65
CA TYR A 82 6.49 7.09 7.20
C TYR A 82 5.96 5.84 6.50
N VAL A 83 6.41 5.59 5.27
CA VAL A 83 6.03 4.40 4.52
C VAL A 83 6.92 3.25 4.96
N VAL A 84 6.35 2.36 5.77
CA VAL A 84 7.03 1.19 6.35
C VAL A 84 7.43 0.19 5.28
N ALA A 85 6.51 -0.12 4.37
CA ALA A 85 6.75 -1.09 3.31
C ALA A 85 5.93 -0.77 2.06
N GLN A 86 6.44 -1.18 0.91
CA GLN A 86 5.72 -1.19 -0.36
C GLN A 86 6.20 -2.37 -1.19
N HIS A 87 5.27 -3.18 -1.71
CA HIS A 87 5.57 -4.33 -2.54
C HIS A 87 4.69 -4.32 -3.79
N LEU A 88 5.32 -4.44 -4.96
CA LEU A 88 4.66 -4.70 -6.24
C LEU A 88 4.50 -6.21 -6.41
N ASN A 89 3.40 -6.67 -6.99
CA ASN A 89 3.13 -8.10 -7.23
C ASN A 89 3.97 -8.68 -8.39
N TYR A 90 5.28 -8.51 -8.31
CA TYR A 90 6.23 -8.91 -9.35
C TYR A 90 7.48 -9.53 -8.71
N ASP A 91 7.87 -10.68 -9.22
CA ASP A 91 9.08 -11.40 -8.86
C ASP A 91 10.10 -11.26 -10.00
N PRO A 92 11.20 -10.50 -9.83
CA PRO A 92 12.19 -10.30 -10.89
C PRO A 92 13.02 -11.54 -11.21
N ASP A 93 13.08 -12.52 -10.30
CA ASP A 93 13.93 -13.71 -10.40
C ASP A 93 13.14 -14.94 -10.90
N ALA A 94 11.80 -14.84 -10.94
CA ALA A 94 10.96 -15.89 -11.50
C ALA A 94 11.16 -16.10 -13.00
N ASN A 95 11.04 -17.35 -13.44
CA ASN A 95 10.95 -17.72 -14.86
C ASN A 95 9.62 -18.48 -15.08
N PRO A 96 8.53 -17.79 -15.46
CA PRO A 96 7.21 -18.41 -15.55
C PRO A 96 7.12 -19.57 -16.54
N ARG A 97 7.89 -19.56 -17.63
CA ARG A 97 7.93 -20.67 -18.59
C ARG A 97 8.62 -21.91 -18.01
N ALA A 98 9.73 -21.73 -17.30
CA ALA A 98 10.39 -22.83 -16.61
C ALA A 98 9.51 -23.36 -15.46
N THR A 99 8.86 -22.46 -14.70
CA THR A 99 7.94 -22.83 -13.62
C THR A 99 6.72 -23.58 -14.15
N GLU A 100 6.20 -23.24 -15.32
CA GLU A 100 5.10 -23.97 -15.95
C GLU A 100 5.43 -25.43 -16.22
N LEU A 101 6.62 -25.74 -16.74
CA LEU A 101 7.06 -27.13 -16.92
C LEU A 101 7.09 -27.89 -15.59
N LEU A 102 7.54 -27.24 -14.51
CA LEU A 102 7.53 -27.81 -13.17
C LEU A 102 6.11 -27.98 -12.62
N ALA A 103 5.18 -27.08 -12.96
CA ALA A 103 3.78 -27.15 -12.56
C ALA A 103 3.06 -28.31 -13.24
N TYR A 104 3.27 -28.52 -14.54
CA TYR A 104 2.78 -29.71 -15.24
C TYR A 104 3.33 -31.00 -14.63
N ALA A 105 4.64 -31.06 -14.37
CA ALA A 105 5.25 -32.23 -13.73
C ALA A 105 4.69 -32.51 -12.31
N ALA A 106 4.19 -31.47 -11.62
CA ALA A 106 3.56 -31.60 -10.30
C ALA A 106 2.05 -31.91 -10.37
N GLY A 107 1.45 -31.92 -11.57
CA GLY A 107 0.00 -32.07 -11.77
C GLY A 107 -0.82 -30.86 -11.30
N ASP A 108 -0.21 -29.66 -11.22
CA ASP A 108 -0.89 -28.44 -10.78
C ASP A 108 -2.09 -28.05 -11.65
N PRO A 109 -2.06 -28.20 -12.99
CA PRO A 109 -3.21 -27.86 -13.84
C PRO A 109 -4.48 -28.65 -13.52
N GLU A 110 -4.35 -29.87 -13.02
CA GLU A 110 -5.46 -30.76 -12.65
C GLU A 110 -6.00 -30.49 -11.23
N ARG A 111 -5.32 -29.61 -10.47
CA ARG A 111 -5.66 -29.29 -9.08
C ARG A 111 -6.37 -27.95 -8.97
N ARG A 112 -7.21 -27.83 -7.95
CA ARG A 112 -7.75 -26.53 -7.52
C ARG A 112 -6.60 -25.60 -7.10
N PRO A 113 -6.70 -24.28 -7.33
CA PRO A 113 -5.60 -23.33 -7.05
C PRO A 113 -4.97 -23.44 -5.66
N ALA A 114 -5.78 -23.71 -4.63
CA ALA A 114 -5.31 -23.85 -3.24
C ALA A 114 -4.38 -25.06 -2.99
N PHE A 115 -4.34 -26.05 -3.89
CA PHE A 115 -3.52 -27.27 -3.76
C PHE A 115 -2.38 -27.34 -4.79
N ARG A 116 -2.18 -26.27 -5.57
CA ARG A 116 -1.09 -26.18 -6.54
C ARG A 116 0.23 -25.83 -5.83
N LYS A 117 1.33 -26.46 -6.24
CA LYS A 117 2.67 -26.18 -5.72
C LYS A 117 3.20 -24.81 -6.18
N TYR A 118 2.87 -24.40 -7.41
CA TYR A 118 3.38 -23.18 -8.03
C TYR A 118 2.32 -22.08 -8.20
N ALA A 119 1.21 -22.15 -7.46
CA ALA A 119 0.08 -21.19 -7.53
C ALA A 119 0.43 -19.73 -7.18
N ARG A 120 1.65 -19.43 -6.74
CA ARG A 120 2.04 -18.05 -6.41
C ARG A 120 2.21 -17.17 -7.65
N LEU A 121 2.59 -17.76 -8.79
CA LEU A 121 2.86 -17.04 -10.04
C LEU A 121 1.72 -17.25 -11.02
N TRP A 122 1.39 -16.21 -11.79
CA TRP A 122 0.62 -16.37 -13.01
C TRP A 122 1.44 -17.15 -14.04
N LEU A 123 0.97 -18.32 -14.44
CA LEU A 123 1.62 -19.19 -15.42
C LEU A 123 0.92 -19.10 -16.79
N PRO A 124 1.64 -19.33 -17.91
CA PRO A 124 1.07 -19.19 -19.25
C PRO A 124 -0.22 -20.00 -19.48
N TYR A 125 -0.32 -21.23 -18.98
CA TYR A 125 -1.52 -22.07 -19.14
C TYR A 125 -2.78 -21.48 -18.47
N GLU A 126 -2.63 -20.71 -17.38
CA GLU A 126 -3.75 -20.07 -16.69
C GLU A 126 -4.36 -18.94 -17.52
N SER A 127 -3.56 -18.37 -18.43
CA SER A 127 -4.01 -17.35 -19.37
C SER A 127 -4.69 -17.93 -20.61
N ALA A 128 -4.55 -19.24 -20.84
CA ALA A 128 -5.16 -19.96 -21.95
C ALA A 128 -6.53 -20.58 -21.59
N SER A 129 -6.83 -20.71 -20.29
CA SER A 129 -8.01 -21.42 -19.78
C SER A 129 -9.28 -20.58 -19.58
N ASP A 130 -9.28 -19.27 -19.89
CA ASP A 130 -10.47 -18.39 -19.82
C ASP A 130 -11.49 -18.65 -20.98
N GLY A 131 -11.69 -19.92 -21.34
CA GLY A 131 -12.48 -20.39 -22.48
C GLY A 131 -13.98 -20.58 -22.26
N GLU A 132 -14.57 -20.10 -21.15
CA GLU A 132 -16.01 -20.26 -20.87
C GLU A 132 -16.82 -18.94 -20.88
N SER A 133 -16.28 -17.85 -21.40
CA SER A 133 -17.08 -16.65 -21.71
C SER A 133 -17.33 -16.56 -23.22
N THR A 134 -18.60 -16.44 -23.61
CA THR A 134 -19.10 -16.36 -24.99
C THR A 134 -18.75 -15.04 -25.70
N GLN A 135 -17.50 -14.59 -25.59
CA GLN A 135 -16.91 -13.57 -26.42
C GLN A 135 -15.64 -14.16 -27.03
N THR A 136 -15.65 -14.30 -28.35
CA THR A 136 -14.49 -14.68 -29.15
C THR A 136 -13.36 -13.68 -28.89
N LYS A 137 -12.47 -13.99 -27.95
CA LYS A 137 -11.18 -13.31 -27.78
C LYS A 137 -10.10 -14.29 -28.19
N SER A 138 -9.42 -13.92 -29.27
CA SER A 138 -8.29 -14.62 -29.86
C SER A 138 -7.22 -14.93 -28.81
N ALA A 139 -6.61 -16.11 -28.95
CA ALA A 139 -5.54 -16.74 -28.17
C ALA A 139 -4.27 -15.91 -27.84
N SER A 140 -4.39 -14.70 -27.30
CA SER A 140 -3.24 -13.92 -26.83
C SER A 140 -3.68 -12.87 -25.80
N GLU A 141 -3.37 -12.99 -24.51
CA GLU A 141 -3.31 -11.78 -23.65
C GLU A 141 -2.65 -11.90 -22.26
N LEU A 142 -1.82 -12.92 -22.02
CA LEU A 142 -0.78 -12.87 -20.98
C LEU A 142 0.40 -13.72 -21.45
N ARG A 143 1.12 -13.22 -22.46
CA ARG A 143 2.43 -13.81 -22.82
C ARG A 143 3.43 -13.42 -21.76
N VAL A 144 3.54 -14.24 -20.72
CA VAL A 144 4.47 -14.03 -19.61
C VAL A 144 5.89 -13.99 -20.20
N PRO A 145 6.64 -12.88 -20.06
CA PRO A 145 8.00 -12.77 -20.57
C PRO A 145 8.92 -13.85 -19.97
N GLY A 146 9.99 -14.20 -20.69
CA GLY A 146 10.91 -15.24 -20.24
C GLY A 146 11.71 -14.92 -18.96
N VAL A 147 11.62 -13.68 -18.45
CA VAL A 147 12.30 -13.23 -17.23
C VAL A 147 11.36 -12.35 -16.40
N GLY A 148 11.20 -12.73 -15.14
CA GLY A 148 10.30 -12.13 -14.16
C GLY A 148 8.87 -12.63 -14.29
N GLY A 149 8.19 -12.80 -13.15
CA GLY A 149 6.83 -13.33 -13.07
C GLY A 149 5.90 -12.40 -12.32
N ILE A 150 4.62 -12.37 -12.73
CA ILE A 150 3.57 -11.68 -11.98
C ILE A 150 3.15 -12.61 -10.85
N VAL A 151 3.23 -12.13 -9.62
CA VAL A 151 2.76 -12.85 -8.44
C VAL A 151 1.27 -12.58 -8.28
N HIS A 152 0.49 -13.61 -7.96
CA HIS A 152 -0.91 -13.42 -7.60
C HIS A 152 -1.00 -12.47 -6.40
N GLU A 153 -1.94 -11.54 -6.47
CA GLU A 153 -2.09 -10.45 -5.50
C GLU A 153 -2.20 -10.97 -4.06
N ASN A 154 -2.98 -12.03 -3.85
CA ASN A 154 -3.20 -12.66 -2.53
C ASN A 154 -1.88 -13.07 -1.84
N TYR A 155 -0.93 -13.61 -2.60
CA TYR A 155 0.39 -13.97 -2.08
C TYR A 155 1.23 -12.74 -1.76
N THR A 156 1.13 -11.70 -2.59
CA THR A 156 1.82 -10.42 -2.36
C THR A 156 1.29 -9.74 -1.10
N MET A 157 -0.03 -9.77 -0.86
CA MET A 157 -0.65 -9.24 0.35
C MET A 157 -0.21 -10.01 1.60
N ALA A 158 -0.24 -11.35 1.54
CA ALA A 158 0.22 -12.19 2.64
C ALA A 158 1.70 -11.94 2.96
N ALA A 159 2.56 -11.91 1.94
CA ALA A 159 3.99 -11.62 2.10
C ALA A 159 4.23 -10.20 2.65
N HIS A 160 3.45 -9.21 2.19
CA HIS A 160 3.54 -7.84 2.71
C HIS A 160 3.23 -7.78 4.20
N LEU A 161 2.15 -8.40 4.66
CA LEU A 161 1.80 -8.44 6.09
C LEU A 161 2.85 -9.20 6.92
N GLN A 162 3.41 -10.29 6.40
CA GLN A 162 4.51 -11.00 7.07
C GLN A 162 5.74 -10.11 7.23
N ALA A 163 6.07 -9.31 6.23
CA ALA A 163 7.20 -8.36 6.27
C ALA A 163 7.01 -7.25 7.32
N LEU A 164 5.79 -6.98 7.78
CA LEU A 164 5.51 -6.01 8.84
C LEU A 164 5.73 -6.57 10.26
N LYS A 165 5.95 -7.88 10.43
CA LYS A 165 6.15 -8.48 11.77
C LYS A 165 7.25 -7.83 12.60
N PRO A 166 8.45 -7.51 12.07
CA PRO A 166 9.49 -6.83 12.85
C PRO A 166 9.07 -5.47 13.39
N TRP A 167 8.22 -4.75 12.65
CA TRP A 167 7.67 -3.46 13.06
C TRP A 167 6.60 -3.62 14.14
N VAL A 168 5.70 -4.58 13.95
CA VAL A 168 4.65 -4.91 14.92
C VAL A 168 5.28 -5.36 16.25
N ALA A 169 6.35 -6.16 16.21
CA ALA A 169 7.07 -6.62 17.39
C ALA A 169 7.74 -5.48 18.20
N GLN A 170 8.11 -4.39 17.54
CA GLN A 170 8.73 -3.22 18.17
C GLN A 170 7.71 -2.24 18.79
N ALA A 171 6.42 -2.57 18.79
CA ALA A 171 5.38 -1.71 19.35
C ALA A 171 4.55 -2.43 20.42
N SER A 172 4.36 -1.80 21.58
CA SER A 172 3.53 -2.34 22.66
C SER A 172 2.07 -2.52 22.23
N TYR A 173 1.56 -1.59 21.42
CA TYR A 173 0.22 -1.67 20.83
C TYR A 173 0.24 -1.26 19.36
N VAL A 174 -0.50 -1.98 18.52
CA VAL A 174 -0.62 -1.69 17.08
C VAL A 174 -2.07 -1.52 16.68
N GLN A 175 -2.33 -0.54 15.82
CA GLN A 175 -3.63 -0.37 15.19
C GLN A 175 -3.48 -0.38 13.67
N PHE A 176 -4.22 -1.25 12.98
CA PHE A 176 -4.32 -1.25 11.53
C PHE A 176 -5.58 -0.52 11.04
N SER A 177 -5.42 0.33 10.04
CA SER A 177 -6.49 0.88 9.19
C SER A 177 -6.35 0.26 7.80
N LEU A 178 -7.36 -0.46 7.35
CA LEU A 178 -7.31 -1.27 6.13
C LEU A 178 -8.33 -0.77 5.11
N ASP A 179 -7.96 -0.82 3.83
CA ASP A 179 -8.90 -0.71 2.70
C ASP A 179 -9.93 -1.86 2.70
N LEU A 180 -11.03 -1.68 1.97
CA LEU A 180 -12.15 -2.60 1.79
C LEU A 180 -11.82 -3.83 0.93
N ASP A 181 -10.58 -4.31 0.92
CA ASP A 181 -10.26 -5.55 0.25
C ASP A 181 -10.68 -6.76 1.11
N PRO A 182 -11.56 -7.66 0.61
CA PRO A 182 -12.09 -8.77 1.41
C PRO A 182 -11.06 -9.82 1.84
N LEU A 183 -9.85 -9.81 1.28
CA LEU A 183 -8.79 -10.72 1.71
C LEU A 183 -7.80 -10.04 2.66
N LEU A 184 -7.61 -8.72 2.54
CA LEU A 184 -6.66 -7.96 3.35
C LEU A 184 -6.98 -8.04 4.84
N ASP A 185 -8.26 -7.89 5.20
CA ASP A 185 -8.74 -8.00 6.58
C ASP A 185 -8.45 -9.39 7.18
N ARG A 186 -8.84 -10.45 6.48
CA ARG A 186 -8.65 -11.84 6.90
C ARG A 186 -7.16 -12.17 7.03
N LEU A 187 -6.35 -11.81 6.04
CA LEU A 187 -4.91 -12.03 6.10
C LEU A 187 -4.26 -11.24 7.25
N CYS A 188 -4.71 -10.01 7.52
CA CYS A 188 -4.20 -9.20 8.63
C CYS A 188 -4.50 -9.89 9.96
N LEU A 189 -5.75 -10.27 10.20
CA LEU A 189 -6.16 -10.95 11.43
C LEU A 189 -5.47 -12.31 11.62
N LEU A 190 -5.29 -13.09 10.54
CA LEU A 190 -4.58 -14.37 10.59
C LEU A 190 -3.08 -14.19 10.87
N THR A 191 -2.43 -13.25 10.17
CA THR A 191 -0.98 -13.00 10.27
C THR A 191 -0.59 -12.54 11.68
N PHE A 192 -1.45 -11.75 12.33
CA PHE A 192 -1.22 -11.20 13.66
C PHE A 192 -2.17 -11.76 14.72
N SER A 193 -2.64 -12.99 14.54
CA SER A 193 -3.69 -13.58 15.38
C SER A 193 -3.34 -13.64 16.87
N GLU A 194 -2.07 -13.83 17.22
CA GLU A 194 -1.58 -13.80 18.61
C GLU A 194 -1.83 -12.43 19.25
N ARG A 195 -1.31 -11.36 18.64
CA ARG A 195 -1.50 -9.97 19.11
C ARG A 195 -2.96 -9.55 19.16
N VAL A 196 -3.78 -10.02 18.21
CA VAL A 196 -5.23 -9.85 18.26
C VAL A 196 -5.81 -10.55 19.48
N ARG A 197 -5.49 -11.83 19.74
CA ARG A 197 -6.03 -12.55 20.91
C ARG A 197 -5.62 -11.88 22.24
N GLU A 198 -4.42 -11.32 22.31
CA GLU A 198 -3.90 -10.60 23.48
C GLU A 198 -4.50 -9.20 23.68
N GLY A 199 -5.23 -8.66 22.69
CA GLY A 199 -5.77 -7.30 22.75
C GLY A 199 -4.72 -6.20 22.53
N THR A 200 -3.50 -6.56 22.10
CA THR A 200 -2.39 -5.64 21.82
C THR A 200 -2.32 -5.22 20.34
N LEU A 201 -3.26 -5.70 19.53
CA LEU A 201 -3.49 -5.25 18.16
C LEU A 201 -4.98 -5.17 17.82
N ASP A 202 -5.39 -4.04 17.25
CA ASP A 202 -6.72 -3.85 16.68
C ASP A 202 -6.67 -3.51 15.20
N ALA A 203 -7.69 -3.94 14.45
CA ALA A 203 -7.80 -3.68 13.03
C ALA A 203 -9.17 -3.05 12.70
N TYR A 204 -9.16 -2.08 11.79
CA TYR A 204 -10.34 -1.34 11.38
C TYR A 204 -10.39 -1.29 9.86
N LEU A 205 -11.51 -1.71 9.26
CA LEU A 205 -11.78 -1.38 7.87
C LEU A 205 -12.20 0.09 7.78
N VAL A 206 -11.74 0.77 6.74
CA VAL A 206 -12.06 2.18 6.48
C VAL A 206 -12.75 2.29 5.13
N ARG A 207 -13.96 2.84 5.13
CA ARG A 207 -14.73 3.17 3.93
C ARG A 207 -14.82 4.68 3.77
N ILE A 208 -14.66 5.17 2.55
CA ILE A 208 -14.79 6.60 2.20
C ILE A 208 -15.73 6.72 1.01
N ASN A 209 -16.69 7.65 1.07
CA ASN A 209 -17.47 8.03 -0.11
C ASN A 209 -16.60 8.83 -1.09
N LYS A 210 -16.26 8.23 -2.24
CA LYS A 210 -15.42 8.84 -3.28
C LYS A 210 -16.25 9.62 -4.32
N ASP A 211 -17.55 9.41 -4.38
CA ASP A 211 -18.44 9.92 -5.43
C ASP A 211 -18.97 11.33 -5.16
N MET A 212 -18.62 11.92 -4.01
CA MET A 212 -18.97 13.29 -3.67
C MET A 212 -18.19 14.31 -4.51
N THR A 213 -18.92 15.23 -5.13
CA THR A 213 -18.37 16.43 -5.80
C THR A 213 -17.66 17.34 -4.80
N VAL A 214 -16.77 18.21 -5.30
CA VAL A 214 -16.06 19.18 -4.45
C VAL A 214 -17.03 20.06 -3.64
N SER A 215 -18.16 20.46 -4.24
CA SER A 215 -19.18 21.26 -3.56
C SER A 215 -19.83 20.48 -2.41
N GLN A 216 -20.28 19.25 -2.66
CA GLN A 216 -20.85 18.38 -1.63
C GLN A 216 -19.87 18.09 -0.49
N ARG A 217 -18.57 17.93 -0.78
CA ARG A 217 -17.54 17.75 0.25
C ARG A 217 -17.39 18.98 1.14
N LYS A 218 -17.40 20.19 0.56
CA LYS A 218 -17.36 21.45 1.31
C LYS A 218 -18.59 21.63 2.18
N GLN A 219 -19.77 21.29 1.65
CA GLN A 219 -21.01 21.34 2.41
C GLN A 219 -20.99 20.39 3.61
N ALA A 220 -20.64 19.12 3.40
CA ALA A 220 -20.54 18.15 4.50
C ALA A 220 -19.51 18.55 5.57
N LEU A 221 -18.41 19.20 5.14
CA LEU A 221 -17.43 19.76 6.08
C LEU A 221 -18.02 20.91 6.90
N ALA A 222 -18.70 21.86 6.25
CA ALA A 222 -19.32 23.00 6.93
C ALA A 222 -20.41 22.56 7.93
N GLU A 223 -21.23 21.57 7.55
CA GLU A 223 -22.25 20.97 8.43
C GLU A 223 -21.60 20.34 9.67
N ALA A 224 -20.51 19.57 9.50
CA ALA A 224 -19.80 18.95 10.61
C ALA A 224 -19.05 19.96 11.48
N GLU A 225 -18.51 21.04 10.90
CA GLU A 225 -17.89 22.13 11.65
C GLU A 225 -18.92 22.89 12.50
N ALA A 226 -20.13 23.13 11.99
CA ALA A 226 -21.21 23.73 12.75
C ALA A 226 -21.67 22.83 13.91
N GLU A 227 -21.81 21.52 13.66
CA GLU A 227 -22.13 20.53 14.70
C GLU A 227 -21.04 20.49 15.79
N LEU A 228 -19.75 20.52 15.41
CA LEU A 228 -18.64 20.61 16.36
C LEU A 228 -18.72 21.88 17.22
N GLY A 229 -19.04 23.02 16.62
CA GLY A 229 -19.19 24.29 17.33
C GLY A 229 -20.27 24.23 18.41
N HIS A 230 -21.41 23.62 18.09
CA HIS A 230 -22.48 23.40 19.06
C HIS A 230 -22.04 22.47 20.21
N LEU A 231 -21.36 21.37 19.89
CA LEU A 231 -20.86 20.42 20.89
C LEU A 231 -19.77 21.00 21.78
N ARG A 232 -18.87 21.82 21.24
CA ARG A 232 -17.87 22.58 22.02
C ARG A 232 -18.53 23.54 22.99
N SER A 233 -19.68 24.11 22.63
CA SER A 233 -20.42 25.02 23.50
C SER A 233 -21.11 24.26 24.64
N ARG A 234 -21.55 23.03 24.38
CA ARG A 234 -22.14 22.13 25.38
C ARG A 234 -21.08 21.53 26.32
N TRP A 235 -19.87 21.28 25.82
CA TRP A 235 -18.76 20.69 26.57
C TRP A 235 -17.46 21.50 26.42
N PRO A 236 -17.41 22.74 26.93
CA PRO A 236 -16.28 23.66 26.72
C PRO A 236 -14.96 23.17 27.35
N GLN A 237 -15.05 22.28 28.34
CA GLN A 237 -13.91 21.70 29.05
C GLN A 237 -13.30 20.48 28.35
N LEU A 238 -13.94 19.92 27.32
CA LEU A 238 -13.45 18.74 26.62
C LEU A 238 -12.59 19.11 25.41
N ALA A 239 -11.50 18.37 25.20
CA ALA A 239 -10.76 18.44 23.96
C ALA A 239 -11.59 17.85 22.81
N ASP A 240 -11.37 18.33 21.58
CA ASP A 240 -12.06 17.82 20.38
C ASP A 240 -11.97 16.29 20.26
N SER A 241 -10.83 15.69 20.64
CA SER A 241 -10.65 14.24 20.61
C SER A 241 -11.59 13.49 21.54
N ASP A 242 -11.96 14.08 22.67
CA ASP A 242 -12.85 13.45 23.64
C ASP A 242 -14.31 13.65 23.22
N VAL A 243 -14.65 14.80 22.64
CA VAL A 243 -15.95 15.02 21.97
C VAL A 243 -16.16 13.99 20.85
N ILE A 244 -15.14 13.76 20.01
CA ILE A 244 -15.16 12.73 18.95
C ILE A 244 -15.47 11.36 19.52
N ARG A 245 -14.75 10.97 20.58
CA ARG A 245 -14.92 9.66 21.21
C ARG A 245 -16.29 9.51 21.84
N ALA A 246 -16.84 10.56 22.46
CA ALA A 246 -18.18 10.52 23.03
C ALA A 246 -19.24 10.24 21.95
N ILE A 247 -19.21 10.97 20.82
CA ILE A 247 -20.14 10.74 19.70
C ILE A 247 -19.97 9.33 19.12
N LEU A 248 -18.74 8.87 18.96
CA LEU A 248 -18.46 7.53 18.43
C LEU A 248 -18.91 6.42 19.39
N ALA A 249 -18.81 6.64 20.70
CA ALA A 249 -19.31 5.70 21.71
C ALA A 249 -20.82 5.58 21.63
N GLU A 250 -21.54 6.70 21.61
CA GLU A 250 -23.01 6.72 21.46
C GLU A 250 -23.46 5.98 20.19
N ARG A 251 -22.86 6.30 19.03
CA ARG A 251 -23.16 5.61 17.76
C ARG A 251 -22.83 4.11 17.81
N PHE A 252 -21.79 3.73 18.55
CA PHE A 252 -21.39 2.34 18.69
C PHE A 252 -22.37 1.55 19.56
N ASP A 253 -22.82 2.14 20.67
CA ASP A 253 -23.84 1.58 21.55
C ASP A 253 -25.18 1.42 20.82
N GLU A 254 -25.63 2.46 20.10
CA GLU A 254 -26.83 2.42 19.27
C GLU A 254 -26.80 1.27 18.25
N ALA A 255 -25.66 1.09 17.57
CA ALA A 255 -25.52 0.05 16.56
C ALA A 255 -25.50 -1.37 17.16
N ARG A 256 -25.00 -1.54 18.39
CA ARG A 256 -25.09 -2.81 19.14
C ARG A 256 -26.54 -3.10 19.56
N VAL A 257 -27.28 -2.08 20.00
CA VAL A 257 -28.71 -2.22 20.36
C VAL A 257 -29.55 -2.66 19.15
N GLN A 258 -29.18 -2.22 17.95
CA GLN A 258 -29.83 -2.65 16.69
C GLN A 258 -29.53 -4.11 16.29
N GLY A 259 -28.73 -4.84 17.07
CA GLY A 259 -28.48 -6.27 16.87
C GLY A 259 -27.45 -6.60 15.79
N THR A 260 -26.65 -5.63 15.36
CA THR A 260 -25.57 -5.90 14.40
C THR A 260 -24.46 -6.71 15.09
N PRO A 261 -23.99 -7.84 14.51
CA PRO A 261 -22.96 -8.65 15.15
C PRO A 261 -21.66 -7.85 15.43
N PRO A 262 -20.98 -8.12 16.56
CA PRO A 262 -19.66 -7.59 16.84
C PRO A 262 -18.71 -7.79 15.66
N GLY A 263 -17.89 -6.78 15.40
CA GLY A 263 -16.93 -6.79 14.30
C GLY A 263 -17.55 -6.59 12.91
N ARG A 264 -18.88 -6.47 12.79
CA ARG A 264 -19.59 -6.19 11.52
C ARG A 264 -20.28 -4.83 11.47
N VAL A 265 -20.16 -4.06 12.55
CA VAL A 265 -20.79 -2.75 12.69
C VAL A 265 -20.02 -1.70 11.90
N TRP A 266 -20.73 -0.93 11.07
CA TRP A 266 -20.17 0.24 10.40
C TRP A 266 -20.57 1.52 11.14
N ILE A 267 -19.59 2.21 11.71
CA ILE A 267 -19.80 3.48 12.41
C ILE A 267 -19.33 4.64 11.54
N ARG A 268 -20.21 5.62 11.31
CA ARG A 268 -19.85 6.84 10.58
C ARG A 268 -19.00 7.74 11.50
N HIS A 269 -17.85 8.17 10.99
CA HIS A 269 -17.00 9.13 11.68
C HIS A 269 -17.67 10.52 11.69
N PRO A 270 -17.72 11.22 12.84
CA PRO A 270 -18.42 12.51 12.94
C PRO A 270 -17.73 13.64 12.19
N PHE A 271 -16.40 13.59 12.02
CA PHE A 271 -15.66 14.67 11.34
C PHE A 271 -15.15 14.23 9.97
N PRO A 272 -15.79 14.69 8.89
CA PRO A 272 -15.32 14.48 7.54
C PRO A 272 -14.11 15.37 7.25
N THR A 273 -13.33 14.98 6.25
CA THR A 273 -12.29 15.86 5.66
C THR A 273 -12.50 15.97 4.16
N MET A 274 -11.88 16.94 3.51
CA MET A 274 -11.91 17.02 2.03
C MET A 274 -11.43 15.73 1.35
N SER A 275 -10.47 15.03 1.97
CA SER A 275 -9.98 13.72 1.51
C SER A 275 -10.90 12.56 1.89
N GLU A 276 -11.58 12.64 3.03
CA GLU A 276 -12.42 11.57 3.59
C GLU A 276 -13.82 12.12 4.02
N PRO A 277 -14.69 12.51 3.07
CA PRO A 277 -15.87 13.33 3.36
C PRO A 277 -17.04 12.59 4.02
N GLN A 278 -17.06 11.26 3.98
CA GLN A 278 -18.01 10.42 4.71
C GLN A 278 -17.30 9.14 5.14
N ARG A 279 -16.26 9.30 5.96
CA ARG A 279 -15.53 8.16 6.48
C ARG A 279 -16.42 7.32 7.38
N SER A 280 -16.45 6.02 7.16
CA SER A 280 -17.01 5.03 8.07
C SER A 280 -15.93 4.01 8.43
N VAL A 281 -16.03 3.46 9.64
CA VAL A 281 -15.07 2.49 10.16
C VAL A 281 -15.80 1.27 10.68
N GLN A 282 -15.22 0.10 10.49
CA GLN A 282 -15.71 -1.17 11.05
C GLN A 282 -14.62 -1.77 11.93
N PRO A 283 -14.83 -1.93 13.25
CA PRO A 283 -13.84 -2.46 14.18
C PRO A 283 -13.75 -3.98 14.07
N LEU A 284 -12.90 -4.51 13.19
CA LEU A 284 -12.80 -5.95 12.91
C LEU A 284 -12.45 -6.80 14.13
N THR A 285 -11.76 -6.22 15.10
CA THR A 285 -11.34 -6.87 16.33
C THR A 285 -12.33 -6.67 17.48
N ASP A 286 -13.55 -6.21 17.23
CA ASP A 286 -14.62 -6.23 18.23
C ASP A 286 -15.07 -7.68 18.48
N ASP A 287 -14.46 -8.31 19.48
CA ASP A 287 -14.69 -9.70 19.90
C ASP A 287 -15.43 -9.79 21.25
N SER A 288 -16.09 -8.69 21.65
CA SER A 288 -16.76 -8.51 22.95
C SER A 288 -15.87 -8.58 24.19
N ARG A 289 -14.56 -8.82 24.05
CA ARG A 289 -13.60 -8.81 25.17
C ARG A 289 -12.83 -7.50 25.25
N ARG A 290 -12.75 -6.74 24.15
CA ARG A 290 -12.12 -5.41 24.14
C ARG A 290 -12.94 -4.43 24.98
N PRO A 291 -12.28 -3.55 25.74
CA PRO A 291 -12.95 -2.38 26.29
C PRO A 291 -13.49 -1.48 25.18
N ASP A 292 -14.74 -1.04 25.29
CA ASP A 292 -15.35 -0.18 24.27
C ASP A 292 -14.57 1.13 24.06
N ALA A 293 -14.03 1.69 25.15
CA ALA A 293 -13.16 2.87 25.08
C ALA A 293 -11.93 2.67 24.18
N GLN A 294 -11.36 1.46 24.15
CA GLN A 294 -10.25 1.11 23.26
C GLN A 294 -10.71 1.08 21.80
N LEU A 295 -11.84 0.40 21.52
CA LEU A 295 -12.41 0.32 20.19
C LEU A 295 -12.76 1.71 19.64
N VAL A 296 -13.46 2.52 20.44
CA VAL A 296 -13.86 3.90 20.13
C VAL A 296 -12.65 4.80 19.88
N ALA A 297 -11.62 4.70 20.72
CA ALA A 297 -10.40 5.46 20.50
C ALA A 297 -9.72 5.08 19.18
N GLY A 298 -9.75 3.80 18.79
CA GLY A 298 -9.24 3.36 17.50
C GLY A 298 -10.10 3.81 16.32
N MET A 299 -11.43 3.75 16.43
CA MET A 299 -12.37 4.28 15.44
C MET A 299 -12.14 5.77 15.14
N ALA A 300 -11.85 6.56 16.17
CA ALA A 300 -11.53 7.98 16.01
C ALA A 300 -10.26 8.22 15.17
N ARG A 301 -9.27 7.32 15.30
CA ARG A 301 -7.97 7.43 14.63
C ARG A 301 -7.90 6.77 13.27
N ALA A 302 -8.76 5.78 13.00
CA ALA A 302 -8.68 4.96 11.79
C ALA A 302 -8.86 5.81 10.52
N THR A 303 -7.90 5.70 9.58
CA THR A 303 -7.81 6.56 8.39
C THR A 303 -6.90 5.94 7.33
N LEU A 304 -7.11 6.30 6.06
CA LEU A 304 -6.22 5.93 4.95
C LEU A 304 -5.43 7.13 4.40
N ARG A 305 -5.52 8.31 5.04
CA ARG A 305 -4.93 9.56 4.53
C ARG A 305 -3.43 9.51 4.30
N ALA A 306 -2.68 8.77 5.12
CA ALA A 306 -1.24 8.64 4.94
C ALA A 306 -0.92 7.91 3.63
N MET A 307 -1.63 6.81 3.36
CA MET A 307 -1.53 6.06 2.11
C MET A 307 -2.02 6.87 0.91
N ASP A 308 -3.19 7.51 0.98
CA ASP A 308 -3.71 8.36 -0.09
C ASP A 308 -2.71 9.44 -0.51
N ARG A 309 -2.08 10.11 0.49
CA ARG A 309 -1.06 11.13 0.24
C ARG A 309 0.17 10.53 -0.45
N TYR A 310 0.68 9.41 0.05
CA TYR A 310 1.84 8.76 -0.52
C TYR A 310 1.59 8.30 -1.96
N PHE A 311 0.48 7.61 -2.19
CA PHE A 311 0.04 7.15 -3.50
C PHE A 311 -0.22 8.28 -4.49
N MET A 312 -0.74 9.41 -4.03
CA MET A 312 -0.85 10.62 -4.85
C MET A 312 0.54 11.14 -5.26
N GLN A 313 1.51 11.14 -4.35
CA GLN A 313 2.88 11.57 -4.65
C GLN A 313 3.58 10.60 -5.61
N VAL A 314 3.42 9.29 -5.44
CA VAL A 314 3.89 8.25 -6.39
C VAL A 314 3.41 8.57 -7.80
N ARG A 315 2.10 8.77 -7.99
CA ARG A 315 1.49 9.06 -9.30
C ARG A 315 2.01 10.36 -9.93
N ARG A 316 2.29 11.39 -9.12
CA ARG A 316 2.71 12.71 -9.62
C ARG A 316 4.22 12.83 -9.85
N LYS A 317 5.03 12.03 -9.16
CA LYS A 317 6.50 12.16 -9.18
C LYS A 317 7.21 11.04 -9.94
N ILE A 318 6.51 9.94 -10.21
CA ILE A 318 7.03 8.84 -11.03
C ILE A 318 6.27 8.88 -12.35
N ASN A 319 6.79 9.61 -13.35
CA ASN A 319 6.14 9.82 -14.65
C ASN A 319 5.76 8.50 -15.35
N VAL A 320 6.51 7.44 -15.07
CA VAL A 320 6.29 6.09 -15.59
C VAL A 320 4.99 5.45 -15.06
N LEU A 321 4.48 5.94 -13.94
CA LEU A 321 3.27 5.51 -13.23
C LEU A 321 2.18 6.59 -13.24
N GLU A 322 2.37 7.64 -14.04
CA GLU A 322 1.36 8.68 -14.25
C GLU A 322 0.15 8.07 -14.98
N ARG A 323 -1.07 8.46 -14.58
CA ARG A 323 -2.28 7.93 -15.21
C ARG A 323 -2.39 8.46 -16.65
N PRO A 324 -2.87 7.65 -17.60
CA PRO A 324 -3.20 8.13 -18.94
C PRO A 324 -4.25 9.23 -18.87
N ILE A 325 -4.10 10.27 -19.70
CA ILE A 325 -5.17 11.25 -19.93
C ILE A 325 -6.14 10.62 -20.92
N HIS A 326 -7.38 10.39 -20.49
CA HIS A 326 -8.44 9.96 -21.40
C HIS A 326 -8.97 11.19 -22.16
N SER A 327 -8.70 11.29 -23.46
CA SER A 327 -9.38 12.25 -24.33
C SER A 327 -10.71 11.67 -24.80
N ALA A 328 -11.78 12.46 -24.74
CA ALA A 328 -13.16 12.04 -25.07
C ALA A 328 -13.36 11.55 -26.54
N SER A 329 -12.38 11.75 -27.43
CA SER A 329 -12.49 11.45 -28.86
C SER A 329 -11.77 10.18 -29.33
N SER A 330 -11.05 9.47 -28.45
CA SER A 330 -10.43 8.19 -28.80
C SER A 330 -11.32 7.04 -28.38
N SER A 331 -11.79 6.26 -29.35
CA SER A 331 -12.59 5.03 -29.23
C SER A 331 -11.99 4.00 -28.25
N GLY A 332 -12.18 4.22 -26.95
CA GLY A 332 -11.81 3.33 -25.84
C GLY A 332 -10.31 3.06 -25.64
N ARG A 333 -9.44 3.43 -26.59
CA ARG A 333 -7.99 3.27 -26.48
C ARG A 333 -7.36 4.48 -25.81
N ALA A 334 -7.07 4.36 -24.52
CA ALA A 334 -6.19 5.29 -23.83
C ALA A 334 -4.79 5.24 -24.48
N TRP A 335 -4.32 6.36 -25.03
CA TRP A 335 -2.97 6.45 -25.59
C TRP A 335 -1.96 6.56 -24.43
N HIS A 336 -1.22 5.48 -24.20
CA HIS A 336 -0.26 5.35 -23.11
C HIS A 336 1.14 5.90 -23.51
N GLY A 337 1.30 7.23 -23.52
CA GLY A 337 2.51 7.89 -24.06
C GLY A 337 3.82 7.74 -23.25
N TYR A 338 3.77 7.28 -21.99
CA TYR A 338 4.93 7.30 -21.07
C TYR A 338 5.20 5.97 -20.34
N ASN A 339 4.64 4.85 -20.79
CA ASN A 339 4.66 3.60 -20.02
C ASN A 339 6.07 3.01 -19.81
N ALA A 340 6.27 2.45 -18.61
CA ALA A 340 7.45 1.67 -18.24
C ALA A 340 7.65 0.51 -19.20
N TYR A 341 8.91 0.25 -19.55
CA TYR A 341 9.29 -0.88 -20.39
C TYR A 341 9.58 -2.16 -19.58
N SER A 342 9.54 -2.10 -18.24
CA SER A 342 9.87 -3.25 -17.37
C SER A 342 9.25 -3.11 -15.97
N PRO A 343 8.47 -4.11 -15.49
CA PRO A 343 8.00 -4.21 -14.10
C PRO A 343 9.13 -4.15 -13.06
N ARG A 344 10.31 -4.68 -13.40
CA ARG A 344 11.50 -4.58 -12.55
C ARG A 344 11.89 -3.12 -12.28
N VAL A 345 11.96 -2.32 -13.34
CA VAL A 345 12.29 -0.88 -13.21
C VAL A 345 11.22 -0.16 -12.41
N VAL A 346 9.95 -0.54 -12.55
CA VAL A 346 8.87 0.00 -11.71
C VAL A 346 9.08 -0.34 -10.25
N ALA A 347 9.30 -1.61 -9.91
CA ALA A 347 9.57 -2.04 -8.54
C ALA A 347 10.77 -1.30 -7.93
N GLU A 348 11.88 -1.20 -8.66
CA GLU A 348 13.10 -0.50 -8.21
C GLU A 348 12.87 1.01 -8.07
N THR A 349 12.07 1.64 -8.95
CA THR A 349 11.75 3.06 -8.83
C THR A 349 10.83 3.34 -7.63
N LEU A 350 9.90 2.43 -7.33
CA LEU A 350 9.06 2.51 -6.14
C LEU A 350 9.90 2.39 -4.86
N ASP A 351 10.90 1.51 -4.84
CA ASP A 351 11.85 1.39 -3.73
C ASP A 351 12.66 2.68 -3.51
N ILE A 352 13.21 3.25 -4.58
CA ILE A 352 13.92 4.53 -4.53
C ILE A 352 12.99 5.62 -3.99
N PHE A 353 11.77 5.70 -4.53
CA PHE A 353 10.82 6.74 -4.15
C PHE A 353 10.39 6.62 -2.69
N ARG A 354 10.18 5.41 -2.16
CA ARG A 354 9.86 5.19 -0.74
C ARG A 354 10.90 5.83 0.16
N VAL A 355 12.19 5.61 -0.13
CA VAL A 355 13.30 6.14 0.68
C VAL A 355 13.42 7.66 0.51
N VAL A 356 13.31 8.17 -0.71
CA VAL A 356 13.28 9.63 -0.96
C VAL A 356 12.11 10.29 -0.22
N TYR A 357 10.93 9.67 -0.23
CA TYR A 357 9.75 10.16 0.47
C TYR A 357 9.97 10.17 1.98
N ASN A 358 10.53 9.10 2.54
CA ASN A 358 10.72 8.96 3.98
C ASN A 358 11.84 9.84 4.55
N PHE A 359 12.96 9.98 3.83
CA PHE A 359 14.19 10.57 4.37
C PHE A 359 14.56 11.93 3.77
N HIS A 360 14.01 12.30 2.61
CA HIS A 360 14.34 13.56 1.92
C HIS A 360 13.16 14.54 1.82
N LEU A 361 11.97 14.08 1.43
CA LEU A 361 10.81 14.96 1.24
C LEU A 361 10.27 15.50 2.56
N ARG A 362 10.14 16.83 2.65
CA ARG A 362 9.67 17.53 3.85
C ARG A 362 8.18 17.87 3.73
N GLY A 363 7.48 17.78 4.86
CA GLY A 363 6.12 18.29 4.99
C GLY A 363 6.08 19.79 5.25
N LYS A 364 4.88 20.31 5.51
CA LYS A 364 4.65 21.73 5.82
C LYS A 364 5.36 22.19 7.10
N ASP A 365 5.61 21.26 8.02
CA ASP A 365 6.35 21.44 9.27
C ASP A 365 7.88 21.40 9.09
N GLY A 366 8.37 21.29 7.85
CA GLY A 366 9.80 21.20 7.55
C GLY A 366 10.45 19.87 7.89
N LYS A 367 9.71 18.88 8.41
CA LYS A 367 10.22 17.57 8.82
C LYS A 367 9.92 16.49 7.78
N THR A 368 10.81 15.50 7.69
CA THR A 368 10.57 14.28 6.90
C THR A 368 9.76 13.26 7.71
N PRO A 369 9.12 12.28 7.05
CA PRO A 369 8.46 11.19 7.77
C PRO A 369 9.40 10.44 8.73
N ALA A 370 10.65 10.17 8.33
CA ALA A 370 11.64 9.51 9.18
C ALA A 370 11.95 10.32 10.45
N GLN A 371 12.03 11.66 10.32
CA GLN A 371 12.20 12.54 11.49
C GLN A 371 10.99 12.52 12.42
N ARG A 372 9.76 12.54 11.87
CA ARG A 372 8.55 12.49 12.71
C ARG A 372 8.43 11.16 13.47
N LEU A 373 8.89 10.07 12.87
CA LEU A 373 8.87 8.73 13.47
C LEU A 373 10.02 8.49 14.46
N GLY A 374 11.03 9.37 14.48
CA GLY A 374 12.22 9.22 15.32
C GLY A 374 13.23 8.19 14.79
N LEU A 375 13.27 7.99 13.48
CA LEU A 375 14.28 7.16 12.82
C LEU A 375 15.53 7.94 12.39
N ALA A 376 15.39 9.23 12.13
CA ALA A 376 16.47 10.09 11.69
C ALA A 376 16.37 11.47 12.34
N ASP A 377 17.50 12.10 12.64
CA ASP A 377 17.51 13.41 13.31
C ASP A 377 17.40 14.57 12.32
N ARG A 378 17.84 14.36 11.07
CA ARG A 378 17.89 15.38 10.01
C ARG A 378 17.33 14.86 8.69
N PRO A 379 16.84 15.75 7.81
CA PRO A 379 16.55 15.40 6.42
C PRO A 379 17.85 15.05 5.69
N PHE A 380 17.79 14.05 4.82
CA PHE A 380 18.86 13.70 3.91
C PHE A 380 18.78 14.57 2.67
N SER A 381 19.93 15.05 2.17
CA SER A 381 20.02 15.61 0.82
C SER A 381 19.96 14.48 -0.21
N LEU A 382 19.70 14.80 -1.49
CA LEU A 382 19.80 13.78 -2.55
C LEU A 382 21.23 13.28 -2.72
N ALA A 383 22.23 14.13 -2.48
CA ALA A 383 23.64 13.73 -2.46
C ALA A 383 23.90 12.74 -1.31
N ASP A 384 23.41 13.04 -0.10
CA ASP A 384 23.52 12.15 1.05
C ASP A 384 22.94 10.78 0.73
N LEU A 385 21.76 10.71 0.10
CA LEU A 385 21.13 9.45 -0.27
C LEU A 385 21.93 8.64 -1.29
N CYS A 386 22.67 9.31 -2.18
CA CYS A 386 23.52 8.66 -3.18
C CYS A 386 24.89 8.23 -2.61
N GLU A 387 25.42 8.99 -1.65
CA GLU A 387 26.78 8.82 -1.09
C GLU A 387 26.78 7.94 0.18
N SER A 388 25.73 8.00 0.98
CA SER A 388 25.63 7.38 2.31
C SER A 388 25.18 5.92 2.26
N SER A 389 25.84 5.07 1.47
CA SER A 389 25.52 3.64 1.50
C SER A 389 26.26 2.96 2.66
N PRO A 390 25.56 2.42 3.68
CA PRO A 390 26.21 1.67 4.76
C PRO A 390 26.73 0.29 4.32
N VAL A 391 26.57 -0.07 3.04
CA VAL A 391 26.95 -1.37 2.48
C VAL A 391 27.80 -1.17 1.23
N ALA A 392 29.03 -1.68 1.25
CA ALA A 392 29.83 -1.85 0.03
C ALA A 392 29.16 -2.92 -0.85
N TYR A 393 28.52 -2.53 -1.95
CA TYR A 393 27.81 -3.46 -2.82
C TYR A 393 28.77 -4.12 -3.82
N SER A 394 28.90 -5.45 -3.75
CA SER A 394 29.42 -6.27 -4.85
C SER A 394 28.27 -6.69 -5.77
N LEU A 395 28.43 -6.53 -7.08
CA LEU A 395 27.45 -7.01 -8.07
C LEU A 395 27.23 -8.53 -7.91
N PRO A 396 26.01 -9.04 -8.16
CA PRO A 396 25.76 -10.48 -8.16
C PRO A 396 26.69 -11.20 -9.14
N PRO A 397 27.23 -12.39 -8.79
CA PRO A 397 28.04 -13.17 -9.71
C PRO A 397 27.23 -13.49 -10.98
N GLY A 398 27.81 -13.24 -12.16
CA GLY A 398 27.20 -13.56 -13.46
C GLY A 398 26.87 -12.39 -14.39
N ARG A 399 27.32 -11.16 -14.11
CA ARG A 399 27.30 -10.06 -15.09
C ARG A 399 28.68 -9.40 -15.18
N LYS A 400 29.50 -9.92 -16.10
CA LYS A 400 30.57 -9.14 -16.75
C LYS A 400 29.97 -8.44 -17.96
#